data_AF-A0A3C1CAI6-F1
#
_entry.id   AF-A0A3C1CAI6-F1
#
_cell.length_a   1.000
_cell.length_b   1.000
_cell.length_c   1.000
_cell.angle_alpha   90.00
_cell.angle_beta   90.00
_cell.angle_gamma   90.00
#
_symmetry.space_group_name_H-M   'P 1'
#
loop_
_entity.id
_entity.type
_entity.pdbx_description
1 polymer ?
#
loop_
_entity_poly.entity_id
_entity_poly.type
_entity_poly.pdbx_seq_one_letter_code
_entity_poly.pdbx_strand_id
1 'polypeptide(L)'
;MKNYKLPKVPENVSAIFNDICSVMAALCKEKLSDEYFHLGVELATKIARKRVSPFLSGYTKTWAAGIIHAIGFANFLFDKSQPVHLTSKELCEWFDLGQSTISVKSKSIRKMFKIHQMDPKWCLPSKVLDNPYVWLIAFDGCIVDVRNAPYEMQLAAYEAGVIPFIPDQK
;
A
#
# COMPACT_ATOMS: atom_id res chain seq x y z
N MET A 1 -11.58 9.08 -7.22
CA MET A 1 -10.76 8.69 -8.41
C MET A 1 -10.70 9.71 -9.55
N LYS A 2 -11.73 10.54 -9.80
CA LYS A 2 -11.70 11.48 -10.95
C LYS A 2 -10.51 12.44 -10.79
N ASN A 3 -9.70 12.58 -11.85
CA ASN A 3 -8.47 13.40 -11.96
C ASN A 3 -7.16 12.84 -11.38
N TYR A 4 -7.10 11.57 -10.95
CA TYR A 4 -5.82 10.96 -10.58
C TYR A 4 -4.95 10.69 -11.82
N LYS A 5 -3.77 11.33 -11.89
CA LYS A 5 -2.83 11.18 -13.00
C LYS A 5 -1.87 10.03 -12.71
N LEU A 6 -1.88 9.00 -13.57
CA LEU A 6 -0.97 7.87 -13.44
C LEU A 6 0.50 8.32 -13.62
N PRO A 7 1.44 7.80 -12.81
CA PRO A 7 2.87 8.06 -12.98
C PRO A 7 3.40 7.54 -14.32
N LYS A 8 4.43 8.22 -14.87
CA LYS A 8 5.17 7.71 -16.02
C LYS A 8 5.99 6.47 -15.64
N VAL A 9 5.96 5.46 -16.48
CA VAL A 9 6.74 4.20 -16.37
C VAL A 9 7.47 3.94 -17.70
N PRO A 10 8.44 3.00 -17.75
CA PRO A 10 9.12 2.69 -19.01
C PRO A 10 8.14 2.28 -20.13
N GLU A 11 8.40 2.78 -21.35
CA GLU A 11 7.53 2.63 -22.52
C GLU A 11 7.11 1.18 -22.76
N ASN A 12 8.06 0.25 -22.66
CA ASN A 12 7.88 -1.18 -22.93
C ASN A 12 6.91 -1.89 -21.98
N VAL A 13 6.51 -1.26 -20.87
CA VAL A 13 5.52 -1.80 -19.92
C VAL A 13 4.35 -0.85 -19.67
N SER A 14 4.30 0.30 -20.34
CA SER A 14 3.28 1.33 -20.05
C SER A 14 1.86 0.85 -20.31
N ALA A 15 1.64 0.07 -21.37
CA ALA A 15 0.32 -0.50 -21.67
C ALA A 15 -0.15 -1.46 -20.56
N ILE A 16 0.71 -2.43 -20.20
CA ILE A 16 0.42 -3.42 -19.14
C ILE A 16 0.18 -2.73 -17.79
N PHE A 17 1.00 -1.73 -17.46
CA PHE A 17 0.82 -0.93 -16.24
C PHE A 17 -0.54 -0.22 -16.21
N ASN A 18 -0.93 0.43 -17.30
CA ASN A 18 -2.22 1.12 -17.40
C ASN A 18 -3.39 0.14 -17.25
N ASP A 19 -3.31 -1.04 -17.86
CA ASP A 19 -4.33 -2.09 -17.72
C ASP A 19 -4.45 -2.58 -16.27
N ILE A 20 -3.31 -2.81 -15.60
CA ILE A 20 -3.28 -3.19 -14.18
C ILE A 20 -3.93 -2.10 -13.33
N CYS A 21 -3.60 -0.83 -13.57
CA CYS A 21 -4.20 0.29 -12.86
C CYS A 21 -5.71 0.39 -13.12
N SER A 22 -6.17 0.21 -14.34
CA SER A 22 -7.61 0.20 -14.69
C SER A 22 -8.36 -0.91 -13.94
N VAL A 23 -7.79 -2.12 -13.93
CA VAL A 23 -8.37 -3.28 -13.24
C VAL A 23 -8.44 -3.05 -11.72
N MET A 24 -7.40 -2.48 -11.11
CA MET A 24 -7.42 -2.11 -9.68
C MET A 24 -8.44 -0.99 -9.42
N ALA A 25 -8.54 -0.01 -10.33
CA ALA A 25 -9.46 1.11 -10.19
C ALA A 25 -10.92 0.66 -10.10
N ALA A 26 -11.31 -0.32 -10.92
CA ALA A 26 -12.65 -0.89 -10.88
C ALA A 26 -13.00 -1.46 -9.50
N LEU A 27 -12.09 -2.26 -8.91
CA LEU A 27 -12.29 -2.82 -7.57
C LEU A 27 -12.35 -1.72 -6.50
N CYS A 28 -11.39 -0.79 -6.53
CA CYS A 28 -11.29 0.23 -5.51
C CYS A 28 -12.50 1.16 -5.49
N LYS A 29 -13.04 1.47 -6.67
CA LYS A 29 -14.26 2.27 -6.81
C LYS A 29 -15.49 1.56 -6.26
N GLU A 30 -15.59 0.25 -6.47
CA GLU A 30 -16.79 -0.53 -6.13
C GLU A 30 -16.81 -1.02 -4.69
N LYS A 31 -15.66 -1.43 -4.15
CA LYS A 31 -15.57 -2.17 -2.88
C LYS A 31 -14.63 -1.57 -1.85
N LEU A 32 -13.73 -0.66 -2.22
CA LEU A 32 -12.71 -0.13 -1.31
C LEU A 32 -12.77 1.41 -1.27
N SER A 33 -11.60 2.07 -1.30
CA SER A 33 -11.47 3.53 -1.29
C SER A 33 -10.39 4.00 -2.28
N ASP A 34 -10.37 5.31 -2.52
CA ASP A 34 -9.34 5.97 -3.33
C ASP A 34 -7.93 5.75 -2.76
N GLU A 35 -7.78 5.64 -1.43
CA GLU A 35 -6.49 5.43 -0.77
C GLU A 35 -5.86 4.09 -1.16
N TYR A 36 -6.67 3.02 -1.24
CA TYR A 36 -6.21 1.71 -1.72
C TYR A 36 -5.74 1.79 -3.17
N PHE A 37 -6.46 2.54 -4.01
CA PHE A 37 -6.04 2.73 -5.39
C PHE A 37 -4.72 3.49 -5.49
N HIS A 38 -4.57 4.59 -4.75
CA HIS A 38 -3.34 5.38 -4.78
C HIS A 38 -2.12 4.59 -4.33
N LEU A 39 -2.22 3.84 -3.21
CA LEU A 39 -1.14 2.95 -2.77
C LEU A 39 -0.90 1.80 -3.77
N GLY A 40 -1.96 1.25 -4.36
CA GLY A 40 -1.87 0.24 -5.40
C GLY A 40 -1.10 0.74 -6.63
N VAL A 41 -1.39 1.96 -7.09
CA VAL A 41 -0.67 2.60 -8.21
C VAL A 41 0.78 2.87 -7.83
N GLU A 42 1.06 3.32 -6.61
CA GLU A 42 2.45 3.52 -6.16
C GLU A 42 3.23 2.19 -6.20
N LEU A 43 2.65 1.12 -5.66
CA LEU A 43 3.27 -0.21 -5.68
C LEU A 43 3.46 -0.73 -7.11
N ALA A 44 2.43 -0.59 -7.96
CA ALA A 44 2.51 -0.93 -9.38
C ALA A 44 3.62 -0.14 -10.09
N THR A 45 3.77 1.15 -9.79
CA THR A 45 4.81 2.01 -10.36
C THR A 45 6.21 1.53 -9.96
N LYS A 46 6.40 1.16 -8.69
CA LYS A 46 7.68 0.61 -8.22
C LYS A 46 7.99 -0.75 -8.85
N ILE A 47 6.98 -1.58 -9.14
CA ILE A 47 7.15 -2.83 -9.90
C ILE A 47 7.55 -2.53 -11.34
N ALA A 48 6.82 -1.64 -12.02
CA ALA A 48 7.06 -1.28 -13.42
C ALA A 48 8.48 -0.77 -13.67
N ARG A 49 9.05 -0.02 -12.72
CA ARG A 49 10.38 0.61 -12.81
C ARG A 49 11.56 -0.30 -12.44
N LYS A 50 11.33 -1.57 -12.11
CA LYS A 50 12.43 -2.53 -11.91
C LYS A 50 13.20 -2.72 -13.22
N ARG A 51 14.53 -2.88 -13.15
CA ARG A 51 15.44 -3.00 -14.32
C ARG A 51 14.93 -4.00 -15.36
N VAL A 52 14.55 -5.19 -14.92
CA VAL A 52 13.72 -6.12 -15.69
C VAL A 52 12.36 -6.13 -15.02
N SER A 53 11.38 -5.50 -15.67
CA SER A 53 10.07 -5.29 -15.08
C SER A 53 9.33 -6.63 -14.95
N PRO A 54 8.88 -7.00 -13.74
CA PRO A 54 8.09 -8.21 -13.54
C PRO A 54 6.80 -8.25 -14.34
N PHE A 55 6.26 -7.09 -14.76
CA PHE A 55 5.06 -6.99 -15.59
C PHE A 55 5.21 -7.57 -17.00
N LEU A 56 6.45 -7.79 -17.47
CA LEU A 56 6.70 -8.52 -18.71
C LEU A 56 6.35 -10.02 -18.60
N SER A 57 5.97 -10.50 -17.40
CA SER A 57 5.59 -11.88 -17.15
C SER A 57 4.30 -11.96 -16.32
N GLY A 58 3.45 -12.95 -16.63
CA GLY A 58 2.19 -13.18 -15.93
C GLY A 58 1.05 -12.27 -16.39
N TYR A 59 -0.15 -12.54 -15.86
CA TYR A 59 -1.39 -11.91 -16.32
C TYR A 59 -1.72 -10.63 -15.54
N THR A 60 -2.30 -9.65 -16.24
CA THR A 60 -2.79 -8.36 -15.70
C THR A 60 -3.65 -8.55 -14.44
N LYS A 61 -4.68 -9.42 -14.51
CA LYS A 61 -5.57 -9.71 -13.36
C LYS A 61 -4.80 -10.25 -12.16
N THR A 62 -3.84 -11.15 -12.38
CA THR A 62 -3.02 -11.72 -11.30
C THR A 62 -2.16 -10.64 -10.63
N TRP A 63 -1.56 -9.73 -11.40
CA TRP A 63 -0.81 -8.61 -10.86
C TRP A 63 -1.68 -7.65 -10.06
N ALA A 64 -2.83 -7.24 -10.62
CA ALA A 64 -3.77 -6.36 -9.92
C ALA A 64 -4.25 -6.97 -8.60
N ALA A 65 -4.69 -8.24 -8.61
CA ALA A 65 -5.12 -8.96 -7.42
C ALA A 65 -4.01 -9.07 -6.37
N GLY A 66 -2.79 -9.40 -6.79
CA GLY A 66 -1.64 -9.51 -5.90
C GLY A 66 -1.25 -8.18 -5.25
N ILE A 67 -1.32 -7.07 -6.00
CA ILE A 67 -1.03 -5.72 -5.50
C ILE A 67 -2.08 -5.30 -4.46
N ILE A 68 -3.37 -5.41 -4.79
CA ILE A 68 -4.45 -5.07 -3.85
C ILE A 68 -4.37 -5.94 -2.61
N HIS A 69 -4.12 -7.24 -2.76
CA HIS A 69 -3.97 -8.13 -1.60
C HIS A 69 -2.75 -7.74 -0.75
N ALA A 70 -1.62 -7.32 -1.35
CA ALA A 70 -0.44 -6.92 -0.59
C ALA A 70 -0.69 -5.64 0.22
N ILE A 71 -1.34 -4.63 -0.39
CA ILE A 71 -1.75 -3.40 0.32
C ILE A 71 -2.80 -3.70 1.38
N GLY A 72 -3.78 -4.55 1.06
CA GLY A 72 -4.81 -4.99 1.99
C GLY A 72 -4.23 -5.73 3.20
N PHE A 73 -3.23 -6.58 3.00
CA PHE A 73 -2.51 -7.25 4.07
C PHE A 73 -1.83 -6.25 5.02
N ALA A 74 -1.14 -5.24 4.48
CA ALA A 74 -0.48 -4.22 5.29
C ALA A 74 -1.47 -3.42 6.15
N ASN A 75 -2.72 -3.29 5.69
CA ASN A 75 -3.77 -2.45 6.29
C ASN A 75 -4.95 -3.25 6.88
N PHE A 76 -4.78 -4.54 7.19
CA PHE A 76 -5.82 -5.40 7.78
C PHE A 76 -7.15 -5.47 7.00
N LEU A 77 -7.12 -5.32 5.66
CA LEU A 77 -8.33 -5.33 4.83
C LEU A 77 -9.22 -6.58 5.03
N PHE A 78 -8.61 -7.71 5.38
CA PHE A 78 -9.31 -8.98 5.56
C PHE A 78 -9.91 -9.18 6.95
N ASP A 79 -9.72 -8.22 7.85
CA ASP A 79 -10.28 -8.21 9.20
C ASP A 79 -11.64 -7.49 9.19
N LYS A 80 -12.69 -8.20 9.62
CA LYS A 80 -14.07 -7.70 9.63
C LYS A 80 -14.31 -6.58 10.65
N SER A 81 -13.40 -6.38 11.60
CA SER A 81 -13.45 -5.26 12.54
C SER A 81 -13.14 -3.92 11.87
N GLN A 82 -12.55 -3.94 10.67
CA GLN A 82 -12.16 -2.72 9.96
C GLN A 82 -13.38 -2.06 9.28
N PRO A 83 -13.43 -0.71 9.28
CA PRO A 83 -14.53 0.04 8.66
C PRO A 83 -14.63 -0.21 7.15
N VAL A 84 -13.48 -0.38 6.49
CA VAL A 84 -13.38 -0.86 5.11
C VAL A 84 -12.72 -2.23 5.15
N HIS A 85 -13.48 -3.27 4.83
CA HIS A 85 -13.00 -4.65 4.77
C HIS A 85 -13.48 -5.34 3.49
N LEU A 86 -12.71 -6.35 3.08
CA LEU A 86 -13.04 -7.23 1.95
C LEU A 86 -12.49 -8.62 2.27
N THR A 87 -13.32 -9.65 2.21
CA THR A 87 -12.87 -11.01 2.50
C THR A 87 -11.97 -11.54 1.39
N SER A 88 -11.10 -12.52 1.71
CA SER A 88 -10.29 -13.18 0.68
C SER A 88 -11.16 -13.87 -0.37
N LYS A 89 -12.35 -14.34 -0.01
CA LYS A 89 -13.30 -14.97 -0.93
C LYS A 89 -13.85 -13.97 -1.95
N GLU A 90 -14.35 -12.83 -1.48
CA GLU A 90 -14.86 -11.76 -2.37
C GLU A 90 -13.76 -11.25 -3.30
N LEU A 91 -12.51 -11.15 -2.81
CA LEU A 91 -11.38 -10.78 -3.66
C LEU A 91 -11.11 -11.84 -4.76
N CYS A 92 -11.18 -13.13 -4.43
CA CYS A 92 -11.03 -14.21 -5.40
C CYS A 92 -12.13 -14.16 -6.47
N GLU A 93 -13.38 -13.99 -6.04
CA GLU A 93 -14.56 -13.89 -6.92
C GLU A 93 -14.47 -12.67 -7.83
N TRP A 94 -14.07 -11.51 -7.31
CA TRP A 94 -13.91 -10.29 -8.10
C TRP A 94 -12.92 -10.45 -9.26
N PHE A 95 -11.78 -11.08 -8.98
CA PHE A 95 -10.73 -11.27 -9.98
C PHE A 95 -10.90 -12.51 -10.84
N ASP A 96 -11.84 -13.40 -10.49
CA ASP A 96 -11.96 -14.73 -11.07
C ASP A 96 -10.63 -15.50 -11.01
N LEU A 97 -10.04 -15.56 -9.81
CA LEU A 97 -8.76 -16.21 -9.54
C LEU A 97 -8.82 -17.06 -8.27
N GLY A 98 -8.11 -18.19 -8.29
CA GLY A 98 -7.95 -19.03 -7.10
C GLY A 98 -7.16 -18.33 -5.98
N GLN A 99 -7.51 -18.64 -4.72
CA GLN A 99 -6.87 -18.07 -3.54
C GLN A 99 -5.35 -18.27 -3.50
N SER A 100 -4.87 -19.44 -3.92
CA SER A 100 -3.44 -19.75 -3.99
C SER A 100 -2.71 -18.83 -4.98
N THR A 101 -3.31 -18.56 -6.14
CA THR A 101 -2.78 -17.65 -7.17
C THR A 101 -2.58 -16.24 -6.62
N ILE A 102 -3.60 -15.69 -5.96
CA ILE A 102 -3.53 -14.34 -5.37
C ILE A 102 -2.51 -14.32 -4.23
N SER A 103 -2.56 -15.31 -3.33
CA SER A 103 -1.70 -15.38 -2.14
C SER A 103 -0.22 -15.52 -2.50
N VAL A 104 0.11 -16.35 -3.50
CA VAL A 104 1.48 -16.52 -4.00
C VAL A 104 1.98 -15.23 -4.65
N LYS A 105 1.16 -14.58 -5.49
CA LYS A 105 1.55 -13.30 -6.11
C LYS A 105 1.75 -12.21 -5.06
N SER A 106 0.82 -12.08 -4.11
CA SER A 106 0.93 -11.16 -2.97
C SER A 106 2.20 -11.41 -2.15
N LYS A 107 2.49 -12.66 -1.78
CA LYS A 107 3.71 -13.02 -1.05
C LYS A 107 4.98 -12.65 -1.83
N SER A 108 4.99 -12.86 -3.14
CA SER A 108 6.12 -12.44 -4.00
C SER A 108 6.32 -10.92 -3.98
N ILE A 109 5.24 -10.14 -4.10
CA ILE A 109 5.29 -8.67 -4.03
C ILE A 109 5.76 -8.21 -2.65
N ARG A 110 5.18 -8.76 -1.58
CA ARG A 110 5.57 -8.42 -0.20
C ARG A 110 7.04 -8.73 0.06
N LYS A 111 7.55 -9.88 -0.40
CA LYS A 111 8.99 -10.20 -0.33
C LYS A 111 9.84 -9.21 -1.15
N MET A 112 9.38 -8.84 -2.33
CA MET A 112 10.10 -7.94 -3.25
C MET A 112 10.29 -6.52 -2.68
N PHE A 113 9.33 -6.03 -1.90
CA PHE A 113 9.36 -4.67 -1.31
C PHE A 113 9.47 -4.67 0.22
N LYS A 114 9.69 -5.85 0.83
CA LYS A 114 9.77 -6.07 2.27
C LYS A 114 8.52 -5.59 3.03
N ILE A 115 7.35 -5.72 2.42
CA ILE A 115 6.07 -5.29 2.99
C ILE A 115 5.67 -6.23 4.11
N HIS A 116 5.48 -5.68 5.30
CA HIS A 116 4.94 -6.39 6.46
C HIS A 116 3.57 -5.81 6.88
N GLN A 117 2.96 -6.43 7.88
CA GLN A 117 1.72 -5.92 8.45
C GLN A 117 2.02 -4.60 9.17
N MET A 118 1.13 -3.60 9.02
CA MET A 118 1.32 -2.23 9.55
C MET A 118 2.57 -1.51 9.03
N ASP A 119 3.08 -1.89 7.86
CA ASP A 119 4.23 -1.22 7.24
C ASP A 119 3.95 0.29 7.07
N PRO A 120 4.73 1.18 7.71
CA PRO A 120 4.52 2.64 7.63
C PRO A 120 4.50 3.18 6.19
N LYS A 121 5.29 2.57 5.29
CA LYS A 121 5.40 3.01 3.89
C LYS A 121 4.15 2.66 3.08
N TRP A 122 3.45 1.60 3.48
CA TRP A 122 2.26 1.12 2.78
C TRP A 122 1.01 1.29 3.64
N CYS A 123 1.04 2.24 4.57
CA CYS A 123 -0.08 2.59 5.44
C CYS A 123 -1.05 3.52 4.70
N LEU A 124 -2.35 3.27 4.83
CA LEU A 124 -3.38 4.19 4.35
C LEU A 124 -3.27 5.52 5.11
N PRO A 125 -3.38 6.68 4.44
CA PRO A 125 -3.40 7.99 5.12
C PRO A 125 -4.39 8.06 6.28
N SER A 126 -5.59 7.50 6.12
CA SER A 126 -6.62 7.40 7.16
C SER A 126 -6.23 6.56 8.37
N LYS A 127 -5.21 5.69 8.26
CA LYS A 127 -4.71 4.82 9.33
C LYS A 127 -3.38 5.29 9.93
N VAL A 128 -2.82 6.39 9.45
CA VAL A 128 -1.50 6.89 9.91
C VAL A 128 -1.50 7.16 11.41
N LEU A 129 -2.55 7.79 11.95
CA LEU A 129 -2.67 8.07 13.38
C LEU A 129 -2.71 6.79 14.24
N ASP A 130 -3.34 5.74 13.75
CA ASP A 130 -3.52 4.48 14.47
C ASP A 130 -2.35 3.50 14.29
N ASN A 131 -1.41 3.81 13.39
CA ASN A 131 -0.26 2.94 13.13
C ASN A 131 0.93 3.31 14.06
N PRO A 132 1.17 2.58 15.16
CA PRO A 132 2.30 2.82 16.05
C PRO A 132 3.66 2.87 15.34
N TYR A 133 3.88 2.07 14.29
CA TYR A 133 5.18 2.05 13.62
C TYR A 133 5.50 3.33 12.82
N VAL A 134 4.51 4.19 12.58
CA VAL A 134 4.75 5.53 12.02
C VAL A 134 5.37 6.46 13.06
N TRP A 135 5.08 6.23 14.34
CA TRP A 135 5.38 7.16 15.45
C TRP A 135 6.53 6.69 16.34
N LEU A 136 6.92 5.41 16.24
CA LEU A 136 8.04 4.85 16.99
C LEU A 136 9.37 5.26 16.33
N ILE A 137 10.14 6.07 17.05
CA ILE A 137 11.46 6.54 16.61
C ILE A 137 12.54 6.03 17.57
N ALA A 138 13.77 5.88 17.06
CA ALA A 138 14.93 5.60 17.90
C ALA A 138 15.57 6.94 18.32
N PHE A 139 15.64 7.19 19.62
CA PHE A 139 16.28 8.37 20.21
C PHE A 139 17.18 7.90 21.37
N ASP A 140 18.48 8.23 21.31
CA ASP A 140 19.50 7.79 22.29
C ASP A 140 19.48 6.27 22.59
N GLY A 141 19.24 5.45 21.57
CA GLY A 141 19.19 3.99 21.70
C GLY A 141 17.90 3.44 22.32
N CYS A 142 16.95 4.29 22.68
CA CYS A 142 15.62 3.93 23.15
C CYS A 142 14.58 4.08 22.03
N ILE A 143 13.61 3.16 21.98
CA ILE A 143 12.43 3.32 21.12
C ILE A 143 11.40 4.13 21.87
N VAL A 144 11.01 5.27 21.33
CA VAL A 144 10.02 6.19 21.91
C VAL A 144 8.86 6.40 20.95
N ASP A 145 7.64 6.48 21.49
CA ASP A 145 6.49 6.96 20.72
C ASP A 145 6.52 8.50 20.74
N VAL A 146 6.87 9.10 19.62
CA VAL A 146 7.11 10.54 19.53
C VAL A 146 5.84 11.36 19.82
N ARG A 147 4.65 10.77 19.70
CA ARG A 147 3.38 11.44 20.04
C ARG A 147 3.28 11.84 21.51
N ASN A 148 4.01 11.12 22.38
CA ASN A 148 4.05 11.39 23.82
C ASN A 148 5.34 12.13 24.23
N ALA A 149 6.19 12.51 23.26
CA ALA A 149 7.43 13.20 23.52
C ALA A 149 7.22 14.73 23.59
N PRO A 150 8.15 15.48 24.20
CA PRO A 150 8.13 16.95 24.18
C PRO A 150 8.05 17.51 22.75
N TYR A 151 7.42 18.68 22.60
CA TYR A 151 7.19 19.30 21.29
C TYR A 151 8.49 19.51 20.51
N GLU A 152 9.59 19.85 21.17
CA GLU A 152 10.89 20.05 20.52
C GLU A 152 11.37 18.76 19.83
N MET A 153 11.11 17.60 20.43
CA MET A 153 11.44 16.30 19.85
C MET A 153 10.51 15.97 18.67
N GLN A 154 9.21 16.29 18.79
CA GLN A 154 8.25 16.12 17.69
C GLN A 154 8.63 16.97 16.47
N LEU A 155 8.97 18.25 16.70
CA LEU A 155 9.41 19.18 15.67
C LEU A 155 10.69 18.68 14.99
N ALA A 156 11.70 18.28 15.77
CA ALA A 156 12.94 17.75 15.22
C ALA A 156 12.71 16.48 14.37
N ALA A 157 11.85 15.57 14.82
CA ALA A 157 11.49 14.36 14.07
C ALA A 157 10.75 14.69 12.76
N TYR A 158 9.88 15.71 12.77
CA TYR A 158 9.18 16.19 11.58
C TYR A 158 10.13 16.86 10.58
N GLU A 159 10.99 17.77 11.04
CA GLU A 159 11.99 18.43 10.20
C GLU A 159 12.98 17.45 9.57
N ALA A 160 13.32 16.37 10.29
CA ALA A 160 14.13 15.27 9.77
C ALA A 160 13.38 14.34 8.81
N GLY A 161 12.07 14.53 8.61
CA GLY A 161 11.22 13.69 7.76
C GLY A 161 10.99 12.28 8.31
N VAL A 162 11.19 12.07 9.61
CA VAL A 162 11.00 10.77 10.29
C VAL A 162 9.52 10.50 10.54
N ILE A 163 8.75 11.56 10.85
CA ILE A 163 7.29 11.50 10.99
C ILE A 163 6.60 12.37 9.94
N PRO A 164 5.36 12.03 9.53
CA PRO A 164 4.69 12.72 8.43
C PRO A 164 4.16 14.12 8.80
N PHE A 165 3.88 14.37 10.08
CA PHE A 165 3.40 15.65 10.63
C PHE A 165 3.56 15.66 12.15
N ILE A 166 3.43 16.83 12.77
CA ILE A 166 3.44 16.99 14.23
C ILE A 166 2.04 16.63 14.80
N PRO A 167 1.91 15.63 15.68
CA PRO A 167 0.63 15.15 16.21
C PRO A 167 -0.23 16.21 16.93
N ASP A 168 0.40 17.18 17.59
CA ASP A 168 -0.26 18.19 18.45
C ASP A 168 -0.69 19.47 17.71
N GLN A 169 -1.03 19.37 16.42
CA GLN A 169 -1.78 20.43 15.73
C GLN A 169 -3.23 19.97 15.52
N LYS A 170 -4.02 19.97 16.60
CA LYS A 170 -5.48 20.07 16.52
C LYS A 170 -5.93 21.49 16.78
#